data_AF-A0A3D0FR39-F1
#
_entry.id   AF-A0A3D0FR39-F1
#
_cell.length_a   1.000
_cell.length_b   1.000
_cell.length_c   1.000
_cell.angle_alpha   90.00
_cell.angle_beta   90.00
_cell.angle_gamma   90.00
#
_symmetry.space_group_name_H-M   'P 1'
#
loop_
_entity.id
_entity.type
_entity.pdbx_description
1 polymer ?
#
loop_
_entity_poly.entity_id
_entity_poly.type
_entity_poly.pdbx_seq_one_letter_code
_entity_poly.pdbx_strand_id
1 'polypeptide(L)'
;NGDREVKTRRINPTIPISPEAQKIHGITNADVADCPTFKEIAKSLAKFISGCDFAGYNSSKFDIPILAEEFLRAGVAFDFRKRKLVDVQTIFHKMEQRTLSAAYKFYCNKDLENAHSAEADTIATLEVLEAQLERYSDTLINDIDFLSEFSTKSKSLDYAGRIILNDNDVPTFNFGKYRGKSVESIFKSDPSYYSWMMNGDFTLDTKQVITELKIKFEKSNNPQ
;
A
#
# COMPACT_ATOMS: atom_id res chain seq x y z
N ASN A 1 13.23 21.19 -12.11
CA ASN A 1 14.10 21.60 -10.99
C ASN A 1 14.10 20.49 -9.98
N GLY A 2 15.25 19.83 -9.82
CA GLY A 2 15.43 18.65 -8.96
C GLY A 2 15.62 19.02 -7.49
N ASP A 3 14.74 19.87 -6.97
CA ASP A 3 14.80 20.29 -5.58
C ASP A 3 14.43 19.10 -4.68
N ARG A 4 15.27 18.82 -3.68
CA ARG A 4 15.06 17.74 -2.71
C ARG A 4 14.71 18.36 -1.35
N GLU A 5 13.54 18.01 -0.83
CA GLU A 5 13.11 18.37 0.52
C GLU A 5 12.92 17.09 1.35
N VAL A 6 13.55 17.03 2.52
CA VAL A 6 13.41 15.91 3.46
C VAL A 6 12.56 16.35 4.64
N LYS A 7 11.54 15.56 4.97
CA LYS A 7 10.68 15.79 6.14
C LYS A 7 10.56 14.53 6.96
N THR A 8 10.94 14.65 8.23
CA THR A 8 10.87 13.58 9.21
C THR A 8 10.01 14.04 10.39
N ARG A 9 9.05 13.20 10.79
CA ARG A 9 8.14 13.51 11.91
C ARG A 9 7.81 12.27 12.72
N ARG A 10 7.90 12.38 14.04
CA ARG A 10 7.36 11.39 14.98
C ARG A 10 5.88 11.68 15.26
N ILE A 11 5.09 10.62 15.39
CA ILE A 11 3.65 10.68 15.60
C ILE A 11 3.30 9.83 16.82
N ASN A 12 2.42 10.32 17.68
CA ASN A 12 1.85 9.53 18.76
C ASN A 12 0.81 8.54 18.16
N PRO A 13 1.03 7.22 18.25
CA PRO A 13 0.12 6.23 17.68
C PRO A 13 -1.16 6.05 18.48
N THR A 14 -1.31 6.71 19.65
CA THR A 14 -2.46 6.61 20.58
C THR A 14 -2.67 5.23 21.21
N ILE A 15 -1.80 4.28 20.90
CA ILE A 15 -1.76 2.92 21.44
C ILE A 15 -0.34 2.61 21.89
N PRO A 16 -0.14 1.64 22.82
CA PRO A 16 1.20 1.22 23.20
C PRO A 16 1.97 0.65 22.00
N ILE A 17 3.19 1.15 21.79
CA ILE A 17 4.17 0.52 20.89
C ILE A 17 4.49 -0.87 21.43
N SER A 18 4.44 -1.89 20.56
CA SER A 18 4.74 -3.26 20.98
C SER A 18 6.24 -3.42 21.29
N PRO A 19 6.62 -4.30 22.25
CA PRO A 19 8.03 -4.55 22.56
C PRO A 19 8.84 -5.02 21.35
N GLU A 20 8.23 -5.79 20.45
CA GLU A 20 8.87 -6.31 19.24
C GLU A 20 9.19 -5.17 18.26
N ALA A 21 8.24 -4.26 18.03
CA ALA A 21 8.45 -3.09 17.18
C ALA A 21 9.52 -2.17 17.78
N GLN A 22 9.41 -1.87 19.08
CA GLN A 22 10.40 -1.08 19.80
C GLN A 22 11.81 -1.69 19.71
N LYS A 23 11.96 -3.01 19.76
CA LYS A 23 13.26 -3.68 19.61
C LYS A 23 13.87 -3.49 18.22
N ILE A 24 13.04 -3.36 17.18
CA ILE A 24 13.50 -3.16 15.80
C ILE A 24 13.85 -1.69 15.57
N HIS A 25 12.93 -0.77 15.83
CA HIS A 25 13.09 0.65 15.47
C HIS A 25 13.61 1.54 16.61
N GLY A 26 13.69 1.04 17.84
CA GLY A 26 14.26 1.75 18.99
C GLY A 26 13.43 2.91 19.57
N ILE A 27 12.18 3.08 19.16
CA ILE A 27 11.32 4.20 19.57
C ILE A 27 10.44 3.73 20.74
N THR A 28 10.50 4.44 21.85
CA THR A 28 9.72 4.12 23.06
C THR A 28 8.39 4.87 23.08
N ASN A 29 7.45 4.45 23.92
CA ASN A 29 6.22 5.22 24.15
C ASN A 29 6.49 6.63 24.70
N ALA A 30 7.57 6.82 25.47
CA ALA A 30 7.96 8.13 25.99
C ALA A 30 8.45 9.07 24.88
N ASP A 31 9.16 8.54 23.87
CA ASP A 31 9.67 9.31 22.73
C ASP A 31 8.57 9.97 21.88
N VAL A 32 7.35 9.44 21.95
CA VAL A 32 6.21 9.89 21.15
C VAL A 32 5.04 10.41 21.98
N ALA A 33 5.16 10.46 23.31
CA ALA A 33 4.06 10.83 24.20
C ALA A 33 3.52 12.24 23.89
N ASP A 34 4.43 13.21 23.73
CA ASP A 34 4.11 14.61 23.43
C ASP A 34 4.10 14.91 21.91
N CYS A 35 4.28 13.88 21.08
CA CYS A 35 4.17 14.04 19.63
C CYS A 35 2.69 14.19 19.22
N PRO A 36 2.41 14.90 18.12
CA PRO A 36 1.06 14.99 17.59
C PRO A 36 0.58 13.62 17.13
N THR A 37 -0.70 13.36 17.27
CA THR A 37 -1.40 12.19 16.73
C THR A 37 -1.56 12.31 15.21
N PHE A 38 -1.83 11.18 14.53
CA PHE A 38 -2.10 11.21 13.09
C PHE A 38 -3.28 12.12 12.76
N LYS A 39 -4.35 12.05 13.56
CA LYS A 39 -5.58 12.84 13.37
C LYS A 39 -5.33 14.34 13.36
N GLU A 40 -4.43 14.83 14.21
CA GLU A 40 -4.07 16.26 14.28
C GLU A 40 -3.33 16.73 13.03
N ILE A 41 -2.54 15.84 12.41
CA ILE A 41 -1.71 16.21 11.25
C ILE A 41 -2.38 15.88 9.91
N ALA A 42 -3.37 14.99 9.90
CA ALA A 42 -3.92 14.38 8.70
C ALA A 42 -4.30 15.41 7.62
N LYS A 43 -5.02 16.48 7.98
CA LYS A 43 -5.42 17.52 7.01
C LYS A 43 -4.21 18.23 6.38
N SER A 44 -3.22 18.58 7.20
CA SER A 44 -2.00 19.25 6.72
C SER A 44 -1.15 18.31 5.86
N LEU A 45 -1.06 17.04 6.25
CA LEU A 45 -0.34 16.02 5.50
C LEU A 45 -1.02 15.77 4.15
N ALA A 46 -2.34 15.57 4.12
CA ALA A 46 -3.12 15.40 2.90
C ALA A 46 -2.92 16.57 1.92
N LYS A 47 -2.88 17.80 2.43
CA LYS A 47 -2.60 18.99 1.62
C LYS A 47 -1.18 18.97 1.07
N PHE A 48 -0.20 18.61 1.89
CA PHE A 48 1.21 18.56 1.49
C PHE A 48 1.47 17.54 0.39
N ILE A 49 0.90 16.33 0.50
CA ILE A 49 1.09 15.23 -0.46
C ILE A 49 0.06 15.24 -1.60
N SER A 50 -0.76 16.30 -1.69
CA SER A 50 -1.79 16.42 -2.72
C SER A 50 -1.16 16.63 -4.09
N GLY A 51 -1.55 15.81 -5.06
CA GLY A 51 -0.99 15.86 -6.42
C GLY A 51 0.39 15.20 -6.56
N CYS A 52 0.88 14.56 -5.50
CA CYS A 52 2.11 13.77 -5.55
C CYS A 52 1.82 12.33 -5.96
N ASP A 53 2.76 11.75 -6.69
CA ASP A 53 2.93 10.31 -6.83
C ASP A 53 3.87 9.79 -5.73
N PHE A 54 3.78 8.50 -5.42
CA PHE A 54 4.49 7.92 -4.28
C PHE A 54 5.42 6.80 -4.73
N ALA A 55 6.66 6.83 -4.25
CA ALA A 55 7.60 5.74 -4.38
C ALA A 55 8.02 5.25 -2.99
N GLY A 56 8.20 3.94 -2.83
CA GLY A 56 8.67 3.36 -1.58
C GLY A 56 9.15 1.92 -1.75
N TYR A 57 9.75 1.34 -0.71
CA TYR A 57 10.23 -0.04 -0.73
C TYR A 57 9.25 -0.93 0.03
N ASN A 58 8.57 -1.85 -0.66
CA ASN A 58 7.46 -2.64 -0.10
C ASN A 58 6.27 -1.78 0.40
N SER A 59 6.18 -0.54 -0.09
CA SER A 59 5.22 0.46 0.37
C SER A 59 3.78 0.14 -0.02
N SER A 60 3.58 -0.53 -1.15
CA SER A 60 2.23 -0.90 -1.62
C SER A 60 1.57 -1.94 -0.71
N LYS A 61 2.37 -2.74 0.01
CA LYS A 61 1.90 -3.78 0.91
C LYS A 61 1.81 -3.34 2.38
N PHE A 62 2.52 -2.27 2.75
CA PHE A 62 2.66 -1.86 4.14
C PHE A 62 2.31 -0.38 4.36
N ASP A 63 3.15 0.54 3.89
CA ASP A 63 3.01 1.97 4.18
C ASP A 63 1.72 2.58 3.65
N ILE A 64 1.36 2.28 2.40
CA ILE A 64 0.14 2.81 1.76
C ILE A 64 -1.13 2.27 2.45
N PRO A 65 -1.28 0.96 2.70
CA PRO A 65 -2.40 0.44 3.49
C PRO A 65 -2.52 1.09 4.88
N ILE A 66 -1.40 1.27 5.60
CA ILE A 66 -1.41 1.90 6.92
C ILE A 66 -1.89 3.35 6.81
N LEU A 67 -1.31 4.14 5.91
CA LEU A 67 -1.70 5.54 5.73
C LEU A 67 -3.16 5.67 5.32
N ALA A 68 -3.65 4.82 4.42
CA ALA A 68 -5.06 4.82 4.01
C ALA A 68 -5.99 4.58 5.22
N GLU A 69 -5.70 3.59 6.06
CA GLU A 69 -6.46 3.32 7.28
C GLU A 69 -6.40 4.51 8.27
N GLU A 70 -5.23 5.12 8.46
CA GLU A 70 -5.09 6.27 9.35
C GLU A 70 -5.85 7.51 8.84
N PHE A 71 -5.86 7.76 7.53
CA PHE A 71 -6.69 8.81 6.92
C PHE A 71 -8.19 8.56 7.11
N LEU A 72 -8.63 7.31 6.93
CA LEU A 72 -10.01 6.91 7.18
C LEU A 72 -10.41 7.09 8.65
N ARG A 73 -9.57 6.67 9.60
CA ARG A 73 -9.79 6.89 11.05
C ARG A 73 -9.82 8.37 11.42
N ALA A 74 -9.00 9.19 10.77
CA ALA A 74 -8.98 10.64 10.96
C ALA A 74 -10.19 11.35 10.32
N GLY A 75 -10.99 10.66 9.50
CA GLY A 75 -12.11 11.25 8.75
C GLY A 75 -11.64 12.23 7.68
N VAL A 76 -10.43 12.04 7.14
CA VAL A 76 -9.84 12.89 6.11
C VAL A 76 -9.79 12.09 4.81
N ALA A 77 -10.54 12.54 3.80
CA ALA A 77 -10.59 11.85 2.52
C ALA A 77 -9.25 11.98 1.77
N PHE A 78 -8.53 10.89 1.63
CA PHE A 78 -7.33 10.78 0.80
C PHE A 78 -7.26 9.40 0.15
N ASP A 79 -7.31 9.35 -1.17
CA ASP A 79 -7.44 8.09 -1.93
C ASP A 79 -6.19 7.78 -2.76
N PHE A 80 -5.25 7.03 -2.20
CA PHE A 80 -3.98 6.72 -2.87
C PHE A 80 -4.16 6.03 -4.24
N ARG A 81 -5.32 5.42 -4.53
CA ARG A 81 -5.61 4.77 -5.82
C ARG A 81 -5.70 5.74 -7.01
N LYS A 82 -5.89 7.04 -6.75
CA LYS A 82 -5.92 8.09 -7.79
C LYS A 82 -4.54 8.65 -8.13
N ARG A 83 -3.47 8.08 -7.56
CA ARG A 83 -2.09 8.51 -7.71
C ARG A 83 -1.26 7.34 -8.23
N LYS A 84 -0.11 7.63 -8.80
CA LYS A 84 0.84 6.60 -9.22
C LYS A 84 1.63 6.14 -8.01
N LEU A 85 1.72 4.83 -7.86
CA LEU A 85 2.47 4.16 -6.79
C LEU A 85 3.59 3.37 -7.42
N VAL A 86 4.82 3.58 -6.94
CA VAL A 86 6.02 2.86 -7.37
C VAL A 86 6.58 2.05 -6.20
N ASP A 87 6.59 0.73 -6.34
CA ASP A 87 7.20 -0.16 -5.34
C ASP A 87 8.56 -0.67 -5.82
N VAL A 88 9.62 -0.10 -5.26
CA VAL A 88 11.03 -0.38 -5.61
C VAL A 88 11.42 -1.83 -5.31
N GLN A 89 10.81 -2.45 -4.29
CA GLN A 89 11.01 -3.87 -4.01
C GLN A 89 10.39 -4.74 -5.11
N THR A 90 9.22 -4.35 -5.63
CA THR A 90 8.62 -5.08 -6.76
C THR A 90 9.50 -5.00 -8.00
N ILE A 91 10.05 -3.82 -8.31
CA ILE A 91 11.00 -3.66 -9.43
C ILE A 91 12.19 -4.58 -9.21
N PHE A 92 12.81 -4.54 -8.02
CA PHE A 92 13.91 -5.43 -7.66
C PHE A 92 13.55 -6.90 -7.91
N HIS A 93 12.44 -7.39 -7.35
CA HIS A 93 12.04 -8.79 -7.52
C HIS A 93 11.72 -9.18 -8.96
N LYS A 94 11.22 -8.25 -9.79
CA LYS A 94 10.95 -8.51 -11.21
C LYS A 94 12.25 -8.58 -12.02
N MET A 95 13.21 -7.70 -11.73
CA MET A 95 14.51 -7.66 -12.43
C MET A 95 15.48 -8.73 -11.93
N GLU A 96 15.38 -9.09 -10.65
CA GLU A 96 16.23 -10.07 -9.95
C GLU A 96 15.41 -11.31 -9.57
N GLN A 97 14.57 -11.83 -10.47
CA GLN A 97 13.85 -13.10 -10.22
C GLN A 97 14.85 -14.24 -9.98
N ARG A 98 15.07 -14.58 -8.70
CA ARG A 98 16.04 -15.59 -8.24
C ARG A 98 15.34 -16.94 -8.03
N THR A 99 15.27 -17.75 -9.09
CA THR A 99 15.05 -19.20 -8.99
C THR A 99 16.28 -19.88 -8.34
N LEU A 100 16.16 -21.14 -7.90
CA LEU A 100 17.25 -21.92 -7.26
C LEU A 100 18.57 -21.93 -8.08
N SER A 101 18.48 -21.73 -9.40
CA SER A 101 19.61 -21.61 -10.33
C SER A 101 20.40 -20.28 -10.21
N ALA A 102 19.76 -19.18 -9.81
CA ALA A 102 20.43 -17.88 -9.58
C ALA A 102 21.16 -17.84 -8.23
N ALA A 103 20.64 -18.59 -7.26
CA ALA A 103 21.20 -18.79 -5.93
C ALA A 103 22.62 -19.38 -5.95
N TYR A 104 22.88 -20.39 -6.77
CA TYR A 104 24.19 -21.05 -6.86
C TYR A 104 25.33 -20.11 -7.35
N LYS A 105 24.98 -19.07 -8.11
CA LYS A 105 25.92 -18.06 -8.61
C LYS A 105 26.18 -16.93 -7.60
N PHE A 106 25.24 -16.68 -6.69
CA PHE A 106 25.34 -15.65 -5.66
C PHE A 106 25.96 -16.17 -4.34
N TYR A 107 25.64 -17.40 -3.91
CA TYR A 107 26.07 -18.00 -2.63
C TYR A 107 27.57 -18.30 -2.48
N CYS A 108 28.38 -17.85 -3.42
CA CYS A 108 29.83 -17.97 -3.40
C CYS A 108 30.51 -16.58 -3.58
N ASN A 109 30.17 -15.51 -2.84
CA ASN A 109 30.31 -15.50 -1.38
C ASN A 109 30.21 -14.05 -0.82
N LYS A 110 29.13 -13.69 -0.08
CA LYS A 110 29.04 -12.78 1.12
C LYS A 110 27.79 -11.85 1.19
N ASP A 111 27.38 -11.53 2.44
CA ASP A 111 26.18 -10.78 2.85
C ASP A 111 26.45 -9.34 3.35
N LEU A 112 25.39 -8.52 3.50
CA LEU A 112 25.38 -7.10 3.91
C LEU A 112 24.58 -6.89 5.22
N GLU A 113 25.13 -6.15 6.19
CA GLU A 113 24.56 -5.95 7.56
C GLU A 113 23.96 -4.54 7.80
N ASN A 114 22.85 -4.50 8.57
CA ASN A 114 22.21 -3.45 9.38
C ASN A 114 21.87 -2.05 8.79
N ALA A 115 20.57 -1.72 8.77
CA ALA A 115 20.02 -0.37 8.58
C ALA A 115 18.79 -0.20 9.48
N HIS A 116 18.57 0.96 10.15
CA HIS A 116 17.24 1.41 10.60
C HIS A 116 17.21 2.91 10.96
N SER A 117 16.64 3.72 10.07
CA SER A 117 15.85 4.93 10.40
C SER A 117 14.96 5.27 9.20
N ALA A 118 13.73 5.77 9.43
CA ALA A 118 12.78 6.03 8.34
C ALA A 118 13.32 7.00 7.27
N GLU A 119 14.15 7.96 7.67
CA GLU A 119 14.81 8.89 6.75
C GLU A 119 15.87 8.19 5.90
N ALA A 120 16.76 7.42 6.55
CA ALA A 120 17.79 6.66 5.84
C ALA A 120 17.17 5.65 4.87
N ASP A 121 16.07 4.97 5.26
CA ASP A 121 15.35 4.03 4.40
C ASP A 121 14.71 4.75 3.20
N THR A 122 14.20 5.98 3.38
CA THR A 122 13.63 6.79 2.31
C THR A 122 14.70 7.21 1.30
N ILE A 123 15.84 7.70 1.78
CA ILE A 123 16.97 8.10 0.93
C ILE A 123 17.54 6.88 0.19
N ALA A 124 17.77 5.78 0.89
CA ALA A 124 18.24 4.54 0.29
C ALA A 124 17.27 4.01 -0.76
N THR A 125 15.95 4.12 -0.52
CA THR A 125 14.94 3.73 -1.52
C THR A 125 15.05 4.55 -2.80
N LEU A 126 15.28 5.87 -2.68
CA LEU A 126 15.49 6.74 -3.84
C LEU A 126 16.76 6.35 -4.59
N GLU A 127 17.88 6.19 -3.88
CA GLU A 127 19.17 5.80 -4.48
C GLU A 127 19.08 4.44 -5.17
N VAL A 128 18.37 3.47 -4.59
CA VAL A 128 18.13 2.16 -5.21
C VAL A 128 17.30 2.28 -6.48
N LEU A 129 16.25 3.11 -6.49
CA LEU A 129 15.45 3.33 -7.70
C LEU A 129 16.28 3.98 -8.82
N GLU A 130 17.07 5.01 -8.48
CA GLU A 130 17.99 5.67 -9.41
C GLU A 130 18.99 4.65 -9.99
N ALA A 131 19.59 3.81 -9.14
CA ALA A 131 20.51 2.75 -9.56
C ALA A 131 19.82 1.66 -10.41
N GLN A 132 18.57 1.28 -10.11
CA GLN A 132 17.80 0.33 -10.92
C GLN A 132 17.54 0.88 -12.33
N LEU A 133 17.16 2.15 -12.44
CA LEU A 133 16.92 2.82 -13.71
C LEU A 133 18.19 2.89 -14.57
N GLU A 134 19.35 3.13 -13.96
CA GLU A 134 20.63 3.10 -14.66
C GLU A 134 21.01 1.67 -15.09
N ARG A 135 20.97 0.73 -14.13
CA ARG A 135 21.37 -0.68 -14.28
C ARG A 135 20.58 -1.41 -15.36
N TYR A 136 19.28 -1.14 -15.44
CA TYR A 136 18.34 -1.80 -16.34
C TYR A 136 17.73 -0.81 -17.34
N SER A 137 18.53 0.15 -17.81
CA SER A 137 18.11 1.22 -18.73
C SER A 137 17.61 0.74 -20.10
N ASP A 138 17.86 -0.53 -20.43
CA ASP A 138 17.32 -1.22 -21.62
C ASP A 138 15.88 -1.74 -21.41
N THR A 139 15.47 -1.94 -20.15
CA THR A 139 14.18 -2.55 -19.78
C THR A 139 13.27 -1.56 -19.05
N LEU A 140 13.83 -0.77 -18.12
CA LEU A 140 13.10 0.20 -17.33
C LEU A 140 13.08 1.55 -18.05
N ILE A 141 11.87 2.11 -18.19
CA ILE A 141 11.67 3.46 -18.68
C ILE A 141 11.56 4.38 -17.48
N ASN A 142 12.35 5.46 -17.46
CA ASN A 142 12.26 6.51 -16.43
C ASN A 142 11.03 7.40 -16.68
N ASP A 143 9.86 6.79 -16.53
CA ASP A 143 8.55 7.39 -16.71
C ASP A 143 7.61 6.89 -15.60
N ILE A 144 6.86 7.80 -15.00
CA ILE A 144 6.07 7.49 -13.81
C ILE A 144 4.89 6.55 -14.11
N ASP A 145 4.29 6.65 -15.30
CA ASP A 145 3.20 5.77 -15.71
C ASP A 145 3.74 4.35 -15.91
N PHE A 146 4.86 4.22 -16.63
CA PHE A 146 5.54 2.94 -16.81
C PHE A 146 5.94 2.33 -15.47
N LEU A 147 6.64 3.08 -14.60
CA LEU A 147 7.14 2.54 -13.33
C LEU A 147 6.00 2.14 -12.39
N SER A 148 4.89 2.87 -12.38
CA SER A 148 3.74 2.53 -11.56
C SER A 148 3.05 1.26 -12.04
N GLU A 149 2.84 1.11 -13.35
CA GLU A 149 2.30 -0.11 -13.92
C GLU A 149 3.26 -1.30 -13.72
N PHE A 150 4.54 -1.09 -14.01
CA PHE A 150 5.57 -2.12 -13.90
C PHE A 150 5.78 -2.58 -12.45
N SER A 151 5.58 -1.74 -11.45
CA SER A 151 5.71 -2.11 -10.03
C SER A 151 4.41 -2.59 -9.38
N THR A 152 3.31 -2.63 -10.14
CA THR A 152 2.04 -3.19 -9.65
C THR A 152 2.12 -4.72 -9.55
N LYS A 153 1.73 -5.27 -8.39
CA LYS A 153 1.72 -6.72 -8.09
C LYS A 153 0.35 -7.38 -8.30
N SER A 154 -0.75 -6.66 -8.14
CA SER A 154 -2.10 -7.24 -8.17
C SER A 154 -3.16 -6.22 -8.58
N LYS A 155 -4.17 -6.68 -9.33
CA LYS A 155 -5.41 -5.92 -9.60
C LYS A 155 -6.39 -5.96 -8.41
N SER A 156 -5.89 -5.69 -7.20
CA SER A 156 -6.73 -5.63 -6.00
C SER A 156 -7.50 -4.32 -5.96
N LEU A 157 -8.77 -4.37 -5.53
CA LEU A 157 -9.60 -3.18 -5.33
C LEU A 157 -9.43 -2.62 -3.90
N ASP A 158 -9.21 -3.47 -2.92
CA ASP A 158 -8.90 -3.10 -1.54
C ASP A 158 -7.44 -3.44 -1.17
N TYR A 159 -6.85 -2.70 -0.24
CA TYR A 159 -5.46 -2.91 0.18
C TYR A 159 -5.24 -4.26 0.87
N ALA A 160 -6.27 -4.82 1.50
CA ALA A 160 -6.20 -6.11 2.17
C ALA A 160 -6.31 -7.32 1.21
N GLY A 161 -6.50 -7.08 -0.10
CA GLY A 161 -6.54 -8.16 -1.09
C GLY A 161 -7.80 -9.02 -1.05
N ARG A 162 -8.89 -8.53 -0.45
CA ARG A 162 -10.14 -9.27 -0.24
C ARG A 162 -11.04 -9.22 -1.46
N ILE A 163 -10.94 -8.18 -2.28
CA ILE A 163 -11.72 -7.97 -3.49
C ILE A 163 -10.74 -7.66 -4.63
N ILE A 164 -10.76 -8.48 -5.67
CA ILE A 164 -9.85 -8.36 -6.82
C ILE A 164 -10.63 -8.28 -8.13
N LEU A 165 -10.03 -7.72 -9.16
CA LEU A 165 -10.52 -7.85 -10.53
C LEU A 165 -10.07 -9.19 -11.11
N ASN A 166 -11.00 -9.92 -11.74
CA ASN A 166 -10.65 -11.08 -12.55
C ASN A 166 -10.17 -10.65 -13.95
N ASP A 167 -9.90 -11.61 -14.84
CA ASP A 167 -9.38 -11.36 -16.19
C ASP A 167 -10.34 -10.54 -17.09
N ASN A 168 -11.63 -10.49 -16.74
CA ASN A 168 -12.65 -9.69 -17.43
C ASN A 168 -12.94 -8.36 -16.69
N ASP A 169 -12.04 -7.94 -15.80
CA ASP A 169 -12.17 -6.74 -14.95
C ASP A 169 -13.47 -6.71 -14.12
N VAL A 170 -13.97 -7.88 -13.72
CA VAL A 170 -15.12 -8.02 -12.82
C VAL A 170 -14.64 -8.13 -11.37
N PRO A 171 -15.17 -7.32 -10.44
CA PRO A 171 -14.89 -7.46 -9.01
C PRO A 171 -15.33 -8.83 -8.48
N THR A 172 -14.40 -9.55 -7.85
CA THR A 172 -14.61 -10.88 -7.26
C THR A 172 -14.05 -10.94 -5.85
N PHE A 173 -14.61 -11.79 -5.00
CA PHE A 173 -14.04 -12.07 -3.68
C PHE A 173 -12.79 -12.95 -3.82
N ASN A 174 -11.72 -12.62 -3.11
CA ASN A 174 -10.49 -13.40 -3.06
C ASN A 174 -10.32 -14.19 -1.75
N PHE A 175 -11.38 -14.32 -0.96
CA PHE A 175 -11.37 -14.98 0.34
C PHE A 175 -12.72 -15.63 0.67
N GLY A 176 -12.72 -16.45 1.73
CA GLY A 176 -13.95 -17.00 2.32
C GLY A 176 -14.72 -17.96 1.41
N LYS A 177 -15.96 -18.27 1.80
CA LYS A 177 -16.85 -19.21 1.07
C LYS A 177 -17.15 -18.81 -0.37
N TYR A 178 -17.03 -17.52 -0.70
CA TYR A 178 -17.33 -16.97 -2.02
C TYR A 178 -16.09 -16.64 -2.85
N ARG A 179 -14.93 -17.19 -2.49
CA ARG A 179 -13.70 -16.98 -3.25
C ARG A 179 -13.89 -17.32 -4.74
N GLY A 180 -13.47 -16.41 -5.61
CA GLY A 180 -13.60 -16.48 -7.07
C GLY A 180 -14.98 -16.10 -7.61
N LYS A 181 -15.98 -15.84 -6.75
CA LYS A 181 -17.32 -15.41 -7.19
C LYS A 181 -17.38 -13.90 -7.34
N SER A 182 -18.17 -13.44 -8.32
CA SER A 182 -18.43 -12.02 -8.55
C SER A 182 -19.14 -11.39 -7.35
N VAL A 183 -18.66 -10.22 -6.93
CA VAL A 183 -19.25 -9.45 -5.83
C VAL A 183 -20.73 -9.17 -6.11
N GLU A 184 -21.05 -8.76 -7.35
CA GLU A 184 -22.43 -8.51 -7.78
C GLU A 184 -23.30 -9.78 -7.69
N SER A 185 -22.77 -10.94 -8.10
CA SER A 185 -23.53 -12.19 -8.02
C SER A 185 -23.89 -12.55 -6.58
N ILE A 186 -23.03 -12.21 -5.62
CA ILE A 186 -23.29 -12.44 -4.19
C ILE A 186 -24.26 -11.41 -3.65
N PHE A 187 -24.21 -10.14 -4.08
CA PHE A 187 -25.23 -9.17 -3.71
C PHE A 187 -26.65 -9.59 -4.14
N LYS A 188 -26.79 -10.35 -5.24
CA LYS A 188 -28.08 -10.93 -5.67
C LYS A 188 -28.47 -12.18 -4.88
N SER A 189 -27.52 -13.11 -4.68
CA SER A 189 -27.81 -14.46 -4.15
C SER A 189 -27.71 -14.58 -2.63
N ASP A 190 -26.88 -13.77 -1.97
CA ASP A 190 -26.75 -13.65 -0.51
C ASP A 190 -26.56 -12.17 -0.10
N PRO A 191 -27.63 -11.34 -0.14
CA PRO A 191 -27.55 -9.93 0.23
C PRO A 191 -27.04 -9.69 1.66
N SER A 192 -27.22 -10.67 2.56
CA SER A 192 -26.79 -10.59 3.95
C SER A 192 -25.26 -10.55 4.11
N TYR A 193 -24.52 -11.01 3.09
CA TYR A 193 -23.06 -11.05 3.11
C TYR A 193 -22.44 -9.65 3.21
N TYR A 194 -23.08 -8.63 2.62
CA TYR A 194 -22.67 -7.23 2.79
C TYR A 194 -22.68 -6.82 4.26
N SER A 195 -23.81 -7.01 4.96
CA SER A 195 -23.94 -6.68 6.37
C SER A 195 -22.98 -7.47 7.26
N TRP A 196 -22.73 -8.74 6.92
CA TRP A 196 -21.70 -9.55 7.59
C TRP A 196 -20.30 -8.93 7.44
N MET A 197 -19.91 -8.49 6.25
CA MET A 197 -18.61 -7.81 6.05
C MET A 197 -18.53 -6.48 6.80
N MET A 198 -19.62 -5.70 6.84
CA MET A 198 -19.64 -4.41 7.53
C MET A 198 -19.48 -4.56 9.05
N ASN A 199 -20.08 -5.61 9.62
CA ASN A 199 -20.01 -5.90 11.06
C ASN A 199 -18.78 -6.75 11.44
N GLY A 200 -18.13 -7.38 10.46
CA GLY A 200 -16.95 -8.21 10.67
C GLY A 200 -15.66 -7.41 10.89
N ASP A 201 -14.61 -8.14 11.22
CA ASP A 201 -13.25 -7.63 11.35
C ASP A 201 -12.58 -7.50 9.97
N PHE A 202 -12.92 -6.40 9.30
CA PHE A 202 -12.34 -5.99 8.03
C PHE A 202 -11.81 -4.56 8.15
N THR A 203 -10.77 -4.25 7.38
CA THR A 203 -10.19 -2.92 7.35
C THR A 203 -11.23 -1.90 6.87
N LEU A 204 -11.08 -0.63 7.26
CA LEU A 204 -12.00 0.43 6.85
C LEU A 204 -12.00 0.57 5.32
N ASP A 205 -10.85 0.40 4.70
CA ASP A 205 -10.69 0.40 3.25
C ASP A 205 -11.51 -0.72 2.57
N THR A 206 -11.41 -1.97 3.03
CA THR A 206 -12.23 -3.07 2.49
C THR A 206 -13.73 -2.77 2.63
N LYS A 207 -14.14 -2.21 3.78
CA LYS A 207 -15.54 -1.82 4.06
C LYS A 207 -16.00 -0.66 3.15
N GLN A 208 -15.12 0.29 2.86
CA GLN A 208 -15.39 1.37 1.92
C GLN A 208 -15.57 0.80 0.51
N VAL A 209 -14.64 -0.03 0.03
CA VAL A 209 -14.69 -0.62 -1.32
C VAL A 209 -15.96 -1.44 -1.53
N ILE A 210 -16.33 -2.32 -0.59
CA ILE A 210 -17.55 -3.12 -0.73
C ILE A 210 -18.81 -2.24 -0.72
N THR A 211 -18.81 -1.15 0.04
CA THR A 211 -19.92 -0.18 0.08
C THR A 211 -20.05 0.58 -1.24
N GLU A 212 -18.95 1.02 -1.83
CA GLU A 212 -18.95 1.66 -3.14
C GLU A 212 -19.46 0.73 -4.24
N LEU A 213 -19.05 -0.55 -4.22
CA LEU A 213 -19.58 -1.57 -5.13
C LEU A 213 -21.09 -1.81 -4.92
N LYS A 214 -21.55 -1.82 -3.66
CA LYS A 214 -22.97 -1.98 -3.32
C LYS A 214 -23.81 -0.82 -3.84
N ILE A 215 -23.35 0.42 -3.67
CA ILE A 215 -24.01 1.62 -4.21
C ILE A 215 -24.08 1.57 -5.74
N LYS A 216 -22.98 1.21 -6.42
CA LYS A 216 -22.96 1.05 -7.89
C LYS A 216 -23.96 -0.01 -8.35
N PHE A 217 -23.98 -1.16 -7.68
CA PHE A 217 -24.91 -2.24 -7.95
C PHE A 217 -26.38 -1.79 -7.84
N GLU A 218 -26.73 -1.07 -6.77
CA GLU A 218 -28.11 -0.60 -6.56
C GLU A 218 -28.55 0.42 -7.60
N LYS A 219 -27.66 1.34 -7.99
CA LYS A 219 -27.93 2.32 -9.06
C LYS A 219 -28.19 1.65 -10.41
N SER A 220 -27.44 0.60 -10.75
CA SER A 220 -27.62 -0.13 -12.01
C SER A 220 -28.91 -0.96 -12.06
N ASN A 221 -29.47 -1.35 -10.90
CA ASN A 221 -30.72 -2.13 -10.82
C ASN A 221 -31.97 -1.27 -10.57
N ASN A 222 -31.81 0.02 -10.26
CA ASN A 222 -32.88 1.01 -10.19
C ASN A 222 -32.50 2.27 -10.98
N PRO A 223 -32.49 2.20 -12.33
CA PRO A 223 -32.35 3.39 -13.14
C PRO A 223 -33.57 4.29 -12.90
N GLN A 224 -33.33 5.50 -12.38
CA GLN A 224 -34.35 6.57 -12.35
C GLN A 224 -34.77 6.95 -13.76
#